data_AF-A0A953GTK8-F1
#
_entry.id   AF-A0A953GTK8-F1
#
_cell.length_a   1.000
_cell.length_b   1.000
_cell.length_c   1.000
_cell.angle_alpha   90.00
_cell.angle_beta   90.00
_cell.angle_gamma   90.00
#
_symmetry.space_group_name_H-M   'P 1'
#
loop_
_entity.id
_entity.type
_entity.pdbx_description
1 polymer ?
#
loop_
_entity_poly.entity_id
_entity_poly.type
_entity_poly.pdbx_seq_one_letter_code
_entity_poly.pdbx_strand_id
1 'polypeptide(L)'
;MPNKNITRKETHWGYTDGFVETLFVDEVCDLFMQRFNSRIEDIVQYINDNCLETQIDVVVEVEDNQAPSLSMSKDLISLMAKMNGSIDIDLYIY
;
A
#
# COMPACT_ATOMS: atom_id res chain seq x y z
N MET A 1 -32.73 -23.69 7.56
CA MET A 1 -32.68 -22.34 6.96
C MET A 1 -31.40 -22.27 6.16
N PRO A 2 -31.42 -22.05 4.83
CA PRO A 2 -30.18 -22.03 4.07
C PRO A 2 -29.42 -20.73 4.38
N ASN A 3 -28.12 -20.85 4.66
CA ASN A 3 -27.20 -19.73 4.77
C ASN A 3 -27.32 -18.90 3.49
N LYS A 4 -27.90 -17.70 3.60
CA LYS A 4 -27.73 -16.68 2.57
C LYS A 4 -26.24 -16.40 2.52
N ASN A 5 -25.57 -16.77 1.44
CA ASN A 5 -24.22 -16.32 1.15
C ASN A 5 -24.27 -14.80 1.02
N ILE A 6 -24.03 -14.09 2.11
CA ILE A 6 -23.87 -12.65 2.13
C ILE A 6 -22.48 -12.40 1.54
N THR A 7 -22.42 -12.19 0.22
CA THR A 7 -21.19 -11.74 -0.43
C THR A 7 -21.13 -10.22 -0.29
N ARG A 8 -20.13 -9.69 0.43
CA ARG A 8 -19.87 -8.24 0.46
C ARG A 8 -19.46 -7.84 -0.96
N LYS A 9 -20.28 -7.02 -1.64
CA LYS A 9 -19.88 -6.38 -2.89
C LYS A 9 -18.91 -5.27 -2.53
N GLU A 10 -17.63 -5.57 -2.55
CA GLU A 10 -16.58 -4.56 -2.47
C GLU A 10 -16.21 -4.14 -3.89
N THR A 11 -16.15 -2.84 -4.14
CA THR A 11 -15.51 -2.29 -5.33
C THR A 11 -14.17 -1.76 -4.88
N HIS A 12 -13.10 -2.54 -5.10
CA HIS A 12 -11.75 -2.10 -4.84
C HIS A 12 -11.05 -1.76 -6.15
N TRP A 13 -10.28 -0.68 -6.15
CA TRP A 13 -9.38 -0.32 -7.23
C TRP A 13 -7.97 -0.59 -6.72
N GLY A 14 -7.26 -1.48 -7.40
CA GLY A 14 -5.94 -1.94 -6.97
C GLY A 14 -4.89 -1.68 -8.04
N TYR A 15 -3.68 -1.39 -7.59
CA TYR A 15 -2.49 -1.35 -8.41
C TYR A 15 -1.38 -2.09 -7.66
N THR A 16 -0.56 -2.84 -8.39
CA THR A 16 0.50 -3.66 -7.82
C THR A 16 1.73 -3.51 -8.70
N ASP A 17 2.85 -3.11 -8.11
CA ASP A 17 4.16 -3.21 -8.77
C ASP A 17 4.70 -4.64 -8.61
N GLY A 18 5.67 -5.00 -9.46
CA GLY A 18 6.40 -6.25 -9.28
C GLY A 18 7.39 -6.17 -8.11
N PHE A 19 8.03 -7.29 -7.80
CA PHE A 19 9.10 -7.32 -6.80
C PHE A 19 10.30 -6.48 -7.23
N VAL A 20 10.92 -5.84 -6.24
CA VAL A 20 12.15 -5.07 -6.37
C VAL A 20 13.18 -5.67 -5.44
N GLU A 21 14.33 -6.05 -5.98
CA GLU A 21 15.45 -6.58 -5.20
C GLU A 21 16.14 -5.42 -4.47
N THR A 22 15.89 -5.28 -3.17
CA THR A 22 16.47 -4.25 -2.32
C THR A 22 16.40 -4.64 -0.84
N LEU A 23 17.29 -4.07 -0.04
CA LEU A 23 17.21 -4.15 1.43
C LEU A 23 16.41 -2.98 2.03
N PHE A 24 15.91 -2.05 1.22
CA PHE A 24 15.33 -0.79 1.68
C PHE A 24 13.87 -0.67 1.23
N VAL A 25 12.93 -0.87 2.17
CA VAL A 25 11.49 -0.78 1.87
C VAL A 25 11.08 0.62 1.39
N ASP A 26 11.76 1.68 1.84
CA ASP A 26 11.52 3.04 1.37
C ASP A 26 11.77 3.19 -0.14
N GLU A 27 12.72 2.46 -0.73
CA GLU A 27 12.92 2.48 -2.19
C GLU A 27 11.70 1.93 -2.94
N VAL A 28 11.05 0.89 -2.39
CA VAL A 28 9.82 0.33 -2.96
C VAL A 28 8.66 1.33 -2.81
N CYS A 29 8.54 1.97 -1.65
CA CYS A 29 7.52 3.00 -1.43
C CYS A 29 7.73 4.25 -2.31
N ASP A 30 8.97 4.61 -2.61
CA ASP A 30 9.28 5.74 -3.49
C ASP A 30 8.81 5.49 -4.94
N LEU A 31 8.84 4.24 -5.41
CA LEU A 31 8.27 3.88 -6.72
C LEU A 31 6.77 4.12 -6.76
N PHE A 32 6.05 3.74 -5.70
CA PHE A 32 4.63 4.04 -5.55
C PHE A 32 4.39 5.55 -5.59
N MET A 33 5.15 6.31 -4.79
CA MET A 33 5.05 7.77 -4.75
C MET A 33 5.26 8.38 -6.15
N GLN A 34 6.30 7.97 -6.85
CA GLN A 34 6.62 8.47 -8.20
C GLN A 34 5.51 8.15 -9.21
N ARG A 35 4.89 6.97 -9.12
CA ARG A 35 3.81 6.54 -10.01
C ARG A 35 2.59 7.46 -9.90
N PHE A 36 2.19 7.79 -8.68
CA PHE A 36 0.95 8.52 -8.42
C PHE A 36 1.14 10.02 -8.20
N ASN A 37 2.38 10.51 -8.08
CA ASN A 37 2.68 11.90 -7.75
C ASN A 37 1.91 12.92 -8.60
N SER A 38 1.83 12.68 -9.91
CA SER A 38 1.17 13.61 -10.84
C SER A 38 -0.34 13.75 -10.66
N ARG A 39 -0.99 12.81 -9.96
CA ARG A 39 -2.45 12.76 -9.74
C ARG A 39 -2.81 12.57 -8.28
N ILE A 40 -1.86 12.74 -7.37
CA ILE A 40 -2.07 12.39 -5.97
C ILE A 40 -3.13 13.26 -5.32
N GLU A 41 -3.21 14.54 -5.71
CA GLU A 41 -4.24 15.46 -5.24
C GLU A 41 -5.63 15.06 -5.74
N ASP A 42 -5.76 14.67 -7.01
CA ASP A 42 -7.02 14.16 -7.58
C ASP A 42 -7.50 12.91 -6.83
N ILE A 43 -6.57 11.99 -6.52
CA ILE A 43 -6.86 10.75 -5.81
C ILE A 43 -7.30 11.05 -4.37
N VAL A 44 -6.55 11.90 -3.65
CA VAL A 44 -6.90 12.32 -2.28
C VAL A 44 -8.27 12.98 -2.24
N GLN A 45 -8.57 13.87 -3.19
CA GLN A 45 -9.87 14.52 -3.28
C GLN A 45 -10.98 13.49 -3.51
N TYR A 46 -10.79 12.56 -4.44
CA TYR A 46 -11.76 11.49 -4.72
C TYR A 46 -12.02 10.60 -3.50
N ILE A 47 -10.97 10.23 -2.77
CA ILE A 47 -11.08 9.43 -1.52
C ILE A 47 -11.94 10.18 -0.50
N ASN A 48 -11.65 11.45 -0.28
CA ASN A 48 -12.36 12.27 0.70
C ASN A 48 -13.82 12.52 0.31
N ASP A 49 -14.08 12.84 -0.96
CA ASP A 49 -15.44 13.11 -1.47
C ASP A 49 -16.36 11.90 -1.41
N ASN A 50 -15.79 10.69 -1.45
CA ASN A 50 -16.52 9.43 -1.46
C ASN A 50 -16.38 8.63 -0.14
N CYS A 51 -15.77 9.21 0.90
CA CYS A 51 -15.53 8.55 2.20
C CYS A 51 -14.86 7.17 2.06
N LEU A 52 -13.82 7.08 1.24
CA LEU A 52 -13.09 5.84 0.99
C LEU A 52 -11.95 5.65 1.99
N GLU A 53 -11.46 4.42 2.06
CA GLU A 53 -10.25 4.03 2.78
C GLU A 53 -9.22 3.55 1.75
N THR A 54 -7.94 3.74 2.08
CA THR A 54 -6.82 3.28 1.24
C THR A 54 -5.97 2.29 2.03
N GLN A 55 -5.41 1.30 1.36
CA GLN A 55 -4.42 0.40 1.95
C GLN A 55 -3.25 0.23 0.98
N ILE A 56 -2.03 0.28 1.53
CA ILE A 56 -0.81 -0.13 0.83
C ILE A 56 -0.33 -1.43 1.48
N ASP A 57 -0.17 -2.47 0.68
CA ASP A 57 0.38 -3.75 1.11
C ASP A 57 1.82 -3.87 0.61
N VAL A 58 2.75 -4.10 1.53
CA VAL A 58 4.16 -4.32 1.22
C VAL A 58 4.52 -5.76 1.57
N VAL A 59 4.85 -6.55 0.56
CA VAL A 59 5.32 -7.92 0.73
C VAL A 59 6.85 -7.94 0.65
N VAL A 60 7.49 -8.43 1.71
CA VAL A 60 8.94 -8.49 1.83
C VAL A 60 9.37 -9.95 1.91
N GLU A 61 10.08 -10.41 0.89
CA GLU A 61 10.70 -11.73 0.84
C GLU A 61 12.18 -11.60 1.21
N VAL A 62 12.58 -12.18 2.35
CA VAL A 62 13.96 -12.15 2.84
C VAL A 62 14.69 -13.39 2.36
N GLU A 63 15.72 -13.15 1.55
CA GLU A 63 16.68 -14.16 1.13
C GLU A 63 18.01 -14.01 1.90
N ASP A 64 18.79 -15.09 1.97
CA ASP A 64 20.14 -15.12 2.57
C ASP A 64 20.25 -14.59 4.01
N ASN A 65 19.16 -14.58 4.78
CA ASN A 65 19.07 -14.02 6.13
C ASN A 65 19.50 -12.55 6.24
N GLN A 66 19.36 -11.76 5.17
CA GLN A 66 19.66 -10.34 5.21
C GLN A 66 18.43 -9.54 5.67
N ALA A 67 18.49 -8.98 6.88
CA ALA A 67 17.39 -8.21 7.42
C ALA A 67 17.16 -6.90 6.63
N PRO A 68 15.95 -6.67 6.09
CA PRO A 68 15.61 -5.45 5.38
C PRO A 68 15.36 -4.29 6.35
N SER A 69 15.63 -3.08 5.90
CA SER A 69 15.21 -1.84 6.55
C SER A 69 13.74 -1.58 6.28
N LEU A 70 12.94 -1.51 7.35
CA LEU A 70 11.50 -1.17 7.30
C LEU A 70 11.28 0.31 7.63
N SER A 71 12.05 1.19 6.98
CA SER A 71 11.95 2.64 7.12
C SER A 71 10.84 3.19 6.23
N MET A 72 10.09 4.18 6.73
CA MET A 72 9.08 4.91 5.96
C MET A 72 9.42 6.39 5.95
N SER A 73 9.35 7.02 4.77
CA SER A 73 9.60 8.44 4.62
C SER A 73 8.47 9.28 5.25
N LYS A 74 8.80 10.50 5.69
CA LYS A 74 7.78 11.45 6.21
C LYS A 74 6.72 11.78 5.16
N ASP A 75 7.11 11.81 3.90
CA ASP A 75 6.22 12.14 2.79
C ASP A 75 5.20 11.03 2.56
N LEU A 76 5.62 9.76 2.59
CA LEU A 76 4.72 8.61 2.53
C LEU A 76 3.73 8.62 3.70
N ILE A 77 4.22 8.78 4.94
CA ILE A 77 3.37 8.81 6.13
C ILE A 77 2.34 9.94 6.02
N SER A 78 2.78 11.13 5.58
CA SER A 78 1.91 12.29 5.40
C SER A 78 0.88 12.07 4.30
N LEU A 79 1.25 11.37 3.23
CA LEU A 79 0.33 11.02 2.17
C LEU A 79 -0.72 10.03 2.66
N MET A 80 -0.31 8.95 3.32
CA MET A 80 -1.23 7.94 3.82
C MET A 80 -2.24 8.52 4.81
N ALA A 81 -1.81 9.44 5.68
CA ALA A 81 -2.73 10.19 6.53
C ALA A 81 -3.77 11.00 5.74
N LYS A 82 -3.38 11.65 4.63
CA LYS A 82 -4.30 12.40 3.75
C LYS A 82 -5.27 11.49 2.99
N MET A 83 -4.86 10.26 2.71
CA MET A 83 -5.64 9.26 1.97
C MET A 83 -6.52 8.39 2.86
N ASN A 84 -6.67 8.75 4.15
CA ASN A 84 -7.36 7.93 5.14
C ASN A 84 -6.86 6.46 5.09
N GLY A 85 -5.53 6.32 5.03
CA GLY A 85 -4.88 5.10 4.59
C GLY A 85 -4.11 4.35 5.68
N SER A 86 -4.02 3.03 5.51
CA SER A 86 -3.17 2.13 6.28
C SER A 86 -2.02 1.59 5.43
N ILE A 87 -0.93 1.18 6.10
CA ILE A 87 0.16 0.42 5.49
C ILE A 87 0.20 -0.93 6.21
N ASP A 88 0.14 -2.02 5.46
CA ASP A 88 0.35 -3.37 5.95
C ASP A 88 1.66 -3.93 5.40
N ILE A 89 2.39 -4.67 6.22
CA ILE A 89 3.71 -5.21 5.85
C ILE A 89 3.76 -6.68 6.24
N ASP A 90 3.84 -7.54 5.23
CA ASP A 90 4.04 -8.97 5.38
C ASP A 90 5.51 -9.33 5.14
N LEU A 91 6.12 -9.98 6.12
CA LEU A 91 7.51 -10.45 6.05
C LEU A 91 7.55 -11.98 5.94
N TYR A 92 8.14 -12.47 4.86
CA TYR A 92 8.40 -13.89 4.63
C TYR A 92 9.91 -14.15 4.65
N ILE A 93 10.35 -15.12 5.43
CA ILE A 93 11.77 -15.51 5.54
C ILE A 93 11.92 -16.90 4.92
N TYR A 94 12.84 -17.02 3.96
CA TYR A 94 13.11 -18.25 3.22
C TYR A 94 14.48 -18.85 3.56
#